data_AF-A0A7C9LXC6-F1
#
_entry.id   AF-A0A7C9LXC6-F1
#
_cell.length_a   1.000
_cell.length_b   1.000
_cell.length_c   1.000
_cell.angle_alpha   90.00
_cell.angle_beta   90.00
_cell.angle_gamma   90.00
#
_symmetry.space_group_name_H-M   'P 1'
#
loop_
_entity.id
_entity.type
_entity.pdbx_description
1 polymer ?
#
loop_
_entity_poly.entity_id
_entity_poly.type
_entity_poly.pdbx_seq_one_letter_code
_entity_poly.pdbx_strand_id
1 'polypeptide(L)'
;MCDIPLEGIREIDAHLRNAGVLTLTELRRRYAARYKAILKRGALRNETDYYLVKGILDDADSPIDEEERDRLGRMLIAFEGAA
;
A
#
# COMPACT_ATOMS: atom_id res chain seq x y z
N MET A 1 7.41 10.28 7.40
CA MET A 1 8.02 9.79 6.12
C MET A 1 9.52 10.02 6.19
N CYS A 2 10.35 8.98 6.00
CA CYS A 2 11.80 9.19 5.87
C CYS A 2 12.08 10.00 4.60
N ASP A 3 12.68 11.18 4.73
CA ASP A 3 13.19 11.97 3.60
C ASP A 3 14.46 11.30 3.05
N ILE A 4 14.29 10.17 2.37
CA ILE A 4 15.38 9.55 1.60
C ILE A 4 15.51 10.34 0.30
N PRO A 5 16.67 10.98 0.03
CA PRO A 5 16.88 11.70 -1.22
C PRO A 5 16.76 10.76 -2.42
N LEU A 6 16.36 11.30 -3.57
CA LEU A 6 16.10 10.52 -4.78
C LEU A 6 17.34 9.72 -5.22
N GLU A 7 18.53 10.30 -5.02
CA GLU A 7 19.82 9.66 -5.25
C GLU A 7 19.98 8.41 -4.39
N GLY A 8 19.65 8.50 -3.09
CA GLY A 8 19.69 7.36 -2.17
C GLY A 8 18.71 6.25 -2.56
N ILE A 9 17.51 6.60 -3.05
CA ILE A 9 16.55 5.61 -3.56
C ILE A 9 17.12 4.86 -4.78
N ARG A 10 17.80 5.56 -5.69
CA ARG A 10 18.40 4.95 -6.88
C ARG A 10 19.54 4.00 -6.53
N GLU A 11 20.38 4.35 -5.57
CA GLU A 11 21.46 3.49 -5.09
C GLU A 11 20.88 2.21 -4.47
N ILE A 12 19.89 2.32 -3.60
CA ILE A 12 19.21 1.18 -3.00
C ILE A 12 18.56 0.30 -4.08
N ASP A 13 17.86 0.91 -5.04
CA ASP A 13 17.23 0.17 -6.14
C ASP A 13 18.27 -0.57 -7.00
N ALA A 14 19.45 0.01 -7.25
CA ALA A 14 20.54 -0.63 -7.96
C ALA A 14 21.10 -1.83 -7.17
N HIS A 15 21.29 -1.69 -5.86
CA HIS A 15 21.72 -2.78 -4.99
C HIS A 15 20.71 -3.94 -4.97
N LEU A 16 19.42 -3.64 -4.81
CA LEU A 16 18.35 -4.64 -4.82
C LEU A 16 18.28 -5.37 -6.15
N ARG A 17 18.37 -4.63 -7.26
CA ARG A 17 18.37 -5.19 -8.61
C ARG A 17 19.55 -6.12 -8.86
N ASN A 18 20.74 -5.73 -8.42
CA ASN A 18 21.95 -6.56 -8.53
C ASN A 18 21.86 -7.82 -7.67
N ALA A 19 21.14 -7.76 -6.54
CA ALA A 19 20.84 -8.92 -5.71
C ALA A 19 19.71 -9.81 -6.25
N GLY A 20 19.10 -9.46 -7.39
CA GLY A 20 17.96 -10.19 -7.97
C GLY A 20 16.66 -10.03 -7.17
N VAL A 21 16.57 -9.01 -6.32
CA VAL A 21 15.41 -8.71 -5.47
C VAL A 21 14.61 -7.55 -6.07
N LEU A 22 13.32 -7.53 -5.79
CA LEU A 22 12.41 -6.45 -6.18
C LEU A 22 12.88 -5.10 -5.60
N THR A 23 12.91 -4.05 -6.42
CA THR A 23 13.36 -2.72 -5.96
C THR A 23 12.29 -1.99 -5.16
N LEU A 24 12.66 -0.96 -4.39
CA LEU A 24 11.70 -0.15 -3.63
C LEU A 24 10.75 0.60 -4.57
N THR A 25 11.25 1.11 -5.69
CA THR A 25 10.40 1.79 -6.69
C THR A 25 9.38 0.83 -7.30
N GLU A 26 9.80 -0.40 -7.63
CA GLU A 26 8.91 -1.41 -8.20
C GLU A 26 7.87 -1.88 -7.17
N LEU A 27 8.28 -2.07 -5.92
CA LEU A 27 7.40 -2.36 -4.79
C LEU A 27 6.34 -1.27 -4.65
N ARG A 28 6.75 0.00 -4.52
CA ARG A 28 5.85 1.15 -4.43
C ARG A 28 4.88 1.21 -5.60
N ARG A 29 5.36 0.99 -6.84
CA ARG A 29 4.50 0.98 -8.03
C ARG A 29 3.43 -0.11 -7.96
N ARG A 30 3.79 -1.33 -7.54
CA ARG A 30 2.86 -2.46 -7.41
C ARG A 30 1.78 -2.16 -6.36
N TYR A 31 2.17 -1.67 -5.19
CA TYR A 31 1.23 -1.32 -4.14
C TYR A 31 0.33 -0.15 -4.54
N ALA A 32 0.85 0.88 -5.19
CA ALA A 32 0.04 2.00 -5.68
C ALA A 32 -0.99 1.55 -6.74
N ALA A 33 -0.60 0.67 -7.67
CA ALA A 33 -1.54 0.11 -8.65
C ALA A 33 -2.62 -0.75 -7.98
N ARG A 34 -2.23 -1.56 -6.99
CA ARG A 34 -3.16 -2.41 -6.23
C ARG A 34 -4.13 -1.57 -5.42
N TYR A 35 -3.64 -0.55 -4.72
CA TYR A 35 -4.45 0.39 -3.96
C TYR A 35 -5.51 1.07 -4.83
N LYS A 36 -5.09 1.62 -5.98
CA LYS A 36 -6.03 2.19 -6.98
C LYS A 36 -7.08 1.18 -7.45
N ALA A 37 -6.70 -0.08 -7.64
CA ALA A 37 -7.64 -1.13 -8.03
C ALA A 37 -8.65 -1.45 -6.91
N ILE A 38 -8.22 -1.45 -5.65
CA ILE A 38 -9.11 -1.62 -4.47
C ILE A 38 -10.11 -0.47 -4.42
N LEU A 39 -9.65 0.78 -4.50
CA LEU A 39 -10.52 1.96 -4.51
C LEU A 39 -11.50 1.94 -5.67
N LYS A 40 -11.07 1.58 -6.88
CA LYS A 40 -11.98 1.49 -8.03
C LYS A 40 -13.07 0.44 -7.82
N ARG A 41 -12.73 -0.68 -7.18
CA ARG A 41 -13.63 -1.81 -6.96
C ARG A 41 -14.55 -1.62 -5.77
N GLY A 42 -14.10 -0.95 -4.72
CA GLY A 42 -14.88 -0.74 -3.50
C GLY A 42 -14.95 -1.95 -2.56
N ALA A 43 -14.11 -2.97 -2.73
CA ALA A 43 -14.11 -4.18 -1.90
C ALA A 43 -12.74 -4.87 -1.84
N LEU A 44 -12.43 -5.53 -0.73
CA LEU A 44 -11.24 -6.38 -0.55
C LEU A 44 -11.54 -7.79 -1.07
N ARG A 45 -10.57 -8.44 -1.73
CA ARG A 45 -10.77 -9.78 -2.32
C ARG A 45 -10.01 -10.90 -1.63
N ASN A 46 -8.96 -10.57 -0.90
CA ASN A 46 -8.06 -11.53 -0.31
C ASN A 46 -7.27 -10.87 0.83
N GLU A 47 -6.55 -11.69 1.58
CA GLU A 47 -5.72 -11.26 2.70
C GLU A 47 -4.68 -10.21 2.31
N THR A 48 -4.15 -10.24 1.09
CA THR A 48 -3.18 -9.21 0.67
C THR A 48 -3.84 -7.84 0.52
N ASP A 49 -5.09 -7.77 0.04
CA ASP A 49 -5.85 -6.52 0.03
C ASP A 49 -6.16 -6.07 1.46
N TYR A 50 -6.51 -7.01 2.33
CA TYR A 50 -6.75 -6.77 3.75
C TYR A 50 -5.54 -6.14 4.45
N TYR A 51 -4.37 -6.79 4.41
CA TYR A 51 -3.19 -6.28 5.10
C TYR A 51 -2.66 -4.98 4.49
N LEU A 52 -2.87 -4.75 3.19
CA LEU A 52 -2.55 -3.45 2.59
C LEU A 52 -3.43 -2.35 3.17
N VAL A 53 -4.75 -2.53 3.19
CA VAL A 53 -5.68 -1.52 3.70
C VAL A 53 -5.55 -1.35 5.21
N LYS A 54 -5.42 -2.45 5.96
CA LYS A 54 -5.19 -2.42 7.40
C LYS A 54 -3.94 -1.62 7.75
N GLY A 55 -2.82 -1.87 7.05
CA GLY A 55 -1.58 -1.13 7.27
C GLY A 55 -1.72 0.37 7.01
N ILE A 56 -2.51 0.77 6.01
CA ILE A 56 -2.80 2.18 5.73
C ILE A 56 -3.65 2.82 6.83
N LEU A 57 -4.62 2.10 7.39
CA LEU A 57 -5.49 2.59 8.47
C LEU A 57 -4.79 2.62 9.83
N ASP A 58 -3.92 1.65 10.11
CA ASP A 58 -3.11 1.57 11.32
C ASP A 58 -1.98 2.63 11.33
N ASP A 59 -1.59 3.14 10.16
CA ASP A 59 -0.61 4.23 10.02
C ASP A 59 -1.26 5.60 10.29
N ALA A 60 -0.98 6.15 11.48
CA ALA A 60 -1.47 7.46 11.90
C ALA A 60 -0.93 8.61 11.04
N ASP A 61 0.23 8.44 10.40
CA ASP A 61 0.87 9.44 9.54
C ASP A 61 0.47 9.28 8.06
N SER A 62 -0.46 8.37 7.76
CA SER A 62 -0.95 8.14 6.40
C SER A 62 -1.61 9.40 5.83
N PRO A 63 -1.23 9.84 4.61
CA PRO A 63 -1.70 11.10 4.02
C PRO A 63 -3.11 11.03 3.43
N ILE A 64 -3.90 10.02 3.79
CA ILE A 64 -5.29 9.86 3.33
C ILE A 64 -6.23 10.77 4.12
N ASP A 65 -7.28 11.27 3.46
CA ASP A 65 -8.31 12.07 4.12
C ASP A 65 -9.32 11.20 4.89
N GLU A 66 -10.21 11.85 5.64
CA GLU A 66 -11.21 11.17 6.47
C GLU A 66 -12.22 10.38 5.63
N GLU A 67 -12.60 10.89 4.44
CA GLU A 67 -13.55 10.20 3.56
C GLU A 67 -12.96 8.89 3.04
N GLU A 68 -11.70 8.93 2.62
CA GLU A 68 -10.95 7.77 2.17
C GLU A 68 -10.72 6.78 3.32
N ARG A 69 -10.39 7.28 4.52
CA ARG A 69 -10.27 6.47 5.75
C ARG A 69 -11.57 5.73 6.07
N ASP A 70 -12.72 6.42 6.08
CA ASP A 70 -14.04 5.83 6.30
C ASP A 70 -14.40 4.81 5.23
N ARG A 71 -14.07 5.10 3.98
CA ARG A 71 -14.33 4.21 2.85
C ARG A 71 -13.54 2.91 3.01
N LEU A 72 -12.25 3.00 3.33
CA LEU A 72 -11.38 1.85 3.57
C LEU A 72 -11.82 1.05 4.81
N GLY A 73 -12.19 1.73 5.90
CA GLY A 73 -12.70 1.09 7.12
C GLY A 73 -13.94 0.24 6.86
N ARG A 74 -14.89 0.76 6.07
CA ARG A 74 -16.07 -0.01 5.63
C ARG A 74 -15.70 -1.25 4.82
N MET A 75 -14.71 -1.17 3.93
CA MET A 75 -14.25 -2.33 3.16
C MET A 75 -13.62 -3.40 4.05
N LEU A 76 -12.88 -2.99 5.09
CA LEU A 76 -12.24 -3.89 6.04
C LEU A 76 -13.28 -4.65 6.87
N ILE A 77 -14.24 -3.93 7.46
CA ILE A 77 -15.36 -4.52 8.22
C ILE A 77 -16.15 -5.51 7.34
N ALA A 78 -16.45 -5.13 6.10
CA ALA A 78 -17.17 -6.00 5.17
C ALA A 78 -16.40 -7.28 4.82
N PHE A 79 -15.08 -7.23 4.75
CA PHE A 79 -14.24 -8.40 4.49
C PHE A 79 -14.18 -9.32 5.72
N GLU A 80 -14.02 -8.76 6.92
CA GLU A 80 -13.98 -9.52 8.17
C GLU A 80 -15.32 -10.20 8.49
N GLY A 81 -16.45 -9.58 8.14
CA GLY A 81 -17.78 -10.17 8.32
C GLY A 81 -18.16 -11.23 7.27
N ALA A 82 -17.40 -11.37 6.19
CA ALA A 82 -17.62 -12.35 5.13
C ALA A 82 -16.68 -13.57 5.19
N ALA A 83 -15.68 -13.52 6.07
CA ALA A 83 -14.72 -14.60 6.33
C ALA A 83 -15.24 -15.55 7.42
#